data_AF-A0A6T6W2N2-F1
#
_entry.id   AF-A0A6T6W2N2-F1
#
_cell.length_a   1.000
_cell.length_b   1.000
_cell.length_c   1.000
_cell.angle_alpha   90.00
_cell.angle_beta   90.00
_cell.angle_gamma   90.00
#
_symmetry.space_group_name_H-M   'P 1'
#
loop_
_entity.id
_entity.type
_entity.pdbx_description
1 polymer ?
#
loop_
_entity_poly.entity_id
_entity_poly.type
_entity_poly.pdbx_seq_one_letter_code
_entity_poly.pdbx_strand_id
1 'polypeptide(L)'
;GEEIPGDCIRTLITFPVTSAMDKLDKSIEEIIDDEKKTTPSRGRGGGRGRGGRNRRAKEGRVHPYKSSGNNRTGGGRKGPRNLKVGGSSNVKSVAGSIAKTTRESEAPTVLAIGVDAINQAVKAITIARIYLEENNVDLRAQTDFEDLKGFKTTTRLFKASQKPRGPKIDKDDLCVKSGSDHFKVAGAIAARVRDGLSVGIYAKGSEAVSTMVKSVTVARNYLDEDNLDLTYAPTFIEIESTRGEDTISSTYIKLTLLTHQL
;
A
#
# COMPACT_ATOMS: atom_id res chain seq x y z
N GLY A 1 -34.20 26.36 -8.67
CA GLY A 1 -33.55 26.19 -7.37
C GLY A 1 -33.40 24.72 -7.11
N GLU A 2 -32.19 24.21 -7.25
CA GLU A 2 -31.41 23.59 -6.16
C GLU A 2 -30.04 23.26 -6.79
N GLU A 3 -29.06 24.09 -6.46
CA GLU A 3 -27.71 24.10 -7.03
C GLU A 3 -26.85 23.11 -6.24
N ILE A 4 -26.25 22.14 -6.93
CA ILE A 4 -25.29 21.19 -6.36
C ILE A 4 -23.96 21.95 -6.17
N PRO A 5 -23.38 22.05 -4.96
CA PRO A 5 -22.11 22.76 -4.79
C PRO A 5 -20.96 21.88 -5.30
N GLY A 6 -20.63 22.07 -6.57
CA GLY A 6 -19.39 21.62 -7.18
C GLY A 6 -18.28 22.63 -6.89
N ASP A 7 -17.54 22.42 -5.80
CA ASP A 7 -16.33 23.19 -5.50
C ASP A 7 -15.15 22.23 -5.31
N CYS A 8 -14.57 21.83 -6.43
CA CYS A 8 -13.27 21.15 -6.51
C CYS A 8 -12.58 21.44 -7.86
N ILE A 9 -12.68 22.66 -8.40
CA ILE A 9 -11.88 23.06 -9.58
C ILE A 9 -11.47 24.53 -9.46
N ARG A 10 -10.26 24.76 -8.92
CA ARG A 10 -9.26 25.76 -9.38
C ARG A 10 -8.27 26.05 -8.26
N THR A 11 -7.03 25.58 -8.41
CA THR A 11 -5.84 26.44 -8.33
C THR A 11 -4.75 25.80 -9.20
N LEU A 12 -4.43 26.45 -10.32
CA LEU A 12 -3.23 26.18 -11.12
C LEU A 12 -2.02 26.75 -10.37
N ILE A 13 -1.05 25.92 -10.01
CA ILE A 13 0.29 26.38 -9.62
C ILE A 13 1.31 25.65 -10.51
N THR A 14 2.06 26.42 -11.28
CA THR A 14 3.22 26.00 -12.06
C THR A 14 4.41 25.74 -11.13
N PHE A 15 5.06 24.59 -11.27
CA PHE A 15 6.23 24.22 -10.46
C PHE A 15 7.51 24.15 -11.32
N PRO A 16 8.66 24.67 -10.83
CA PRO A 16 9.95 24.46 -11.48
C PRO A 16 10.45 23.04 -11.22
N VAL A 17 10.99 22.42 -12.28
CA VAL A 17 11.57 21.06 -12.23
C VAL A 17 13.00 21.16 -11.72
N THR A 18 13.29 20.59 -10.56
CA THR A 18 14.67 20.32 -10.12
C THR A 18 14.82 18.85 -9.73
N SER A 19 16.00 18.31 -10.06
CA SER A 19 16.39 16.89 -10.05
C SER A 19 15.85 16.08 -8.87
N ALA A 20 15.07 15.05 -9.18
CA ALA A 20 14.20 14.32 -8.24
C ALA A 20 14.87 13.12 -7.54
N MET A 21 16.09 12.73 -7.91
CA MET A 21 16.65 11.44 -7.44
C MET A 21 17.28 11.50 -6.03
N ASP A 22 17.94 12.58 -5.64
CA ASP A 22 18.55 12.68 -4.29
C ASP A 22 17.56 13.05 -3.16
N LYS A 23 16.37 13.56 -3.51
CA LYS A 23 15.34 13.95 -2.54
C LYS A 23 14.47 12.77 -2.08
N LEU A 24 14.35 11.73 -2.90
CA LEU A 24 13.52 10.57 -2.57
C LEU A 24 14.11 9.71 -1.45
N ASP A 25 15.44 9.53 -1.39
CA ASP A 25 16.04 8.67 -0.35
C ASP A 25 15.83 9.25 1.05
N LYS A 26 15.99 10.57 1.22
CA LYS A 26 15.70 11.25 2.49
C LYS A 26 14.21 11.24 2.81
N SER A 27 13.33 11.45 1.83
CA SER A 27 11.89 11.49 2.09
C SER A 27 11.31 10.11 2.38
N ILE A 28 11.79 9.03 1.76
CA ILE A 28 11.35 7.66 2.04
C ILE A 28 11.62 7.25 3.50
N GLU A 29 12.78 7.62 4.06
CA GLU A 29 13.09 7.32 5.46
C GLU A 29 12.17 8.06 6.43
N GLU A 30 11.94 9.35 6.20
CA GLU A 30 11.04 10.19 7.01
C GLU A 30 9.57 9.72 6.92
N ILE A 31 9.10 9.35 5.73
CA ILE A 31 7.76 8.81 5.48
C ILE A 31 7.49 7.52 6.27
N ILE A 32 8.50 6.68 6.43
CA ILE A 32 8.36 5.39 7.12
C ILE A 32 8.41 5.57 8.65
N ASP A 33 9.15 6.55 9.14
CA ASP A 33 9.34 6.74 10.58
C ASP A 33 8.27 7.63 11.25
N ASP A 34 7.60 8.54 10.53
CA ASP A 34 6.55 9.40 11.10
C ASP A 34 5.26 8.65 11.51
N GLU A 35 5.02 7.46 10.99
CA GLU A 35 3.84 6.64 11.34
C GLU A 35 3.95 6.03 12.76
N LYS A 36 5.16 5.95 13.34
CA LYS A 36 5.35 5.43 14.73
C LYS A 36 4.83 6.38 15.82
N LYS A 37 4.58 7.66 15.52
CA LYS A 37 4.20 8.67 16.52
C LYS A 37 2.69 8.79 16.77
N THR A 38 1.84 8.18 15.97
CA THR A 38 0.37 8.39 16.02
C THR A 38 -0.43 7.30 16.74
N THR A 39 0.22 6.23 17.26
CA THR A 39 -0.47 5.27 18.13
C THR A 39 -0.42 5.72 19.59
N PRO A 40 -1.55 6.07 20.25
CA PRO A 40 -1.54 6.36 21.67
C PRO A 40 -1.20 5.09 22.45
N SER A 41 -0.07 5.09 23.16
CA SER A 41 0.29 4.01 24.06
C SER A 41 -0.71 3.98 25.23
N ARG A 42 -1.62 3.01 25.25
CA ARG A 42 -2.42 2.72 26.44
C ARG A 42 -1.46 2.15 27.52
N GLY A 43 -0.99 3.03 28.39
CA GLY A 43 -0.24 2.67 29.59
C GLY A 43 -1.07 1.76 30.48
N ARG A 44 -0.66 0.50 30.61
CA ARG A 44 -1.19 -0.42 31.63
C ARG A 44 -0.43 -0.18 32.93
N GLY A 45 -1.13 0.42 33.89
CA GLY A 45 -0.65 0.64 35.26
C GLY A 45 -0.25 -0.67 35.95
N GLY A 46 0.96 -0.69 36.50
CA GLY A 46 1.50 -1.79 37.28
C GLY A 46 0.95 -1.79 38.70
N GLY A 47 0.07 -2.74 38.99
CA GLY A 47 -0.33 -3.10 40.36
C GLY A 47 0.71 -4.01 41.00
N ARG A 48 1.31 -3.55 42.11
CA ARG A 48 2.21 -4.33 42.98
C ARG A 48 1.38 -5.23 43.89
N GLY A 49 1.56 -6.54 43.80
CA GLY A 49 1.00 -7.54 44.72
C GLY A 49 2.10 -8.42 45.33
N ARG A 50 2.22 -8.38 46.66
CA ARG A 50 3.14 -9.15 47.50
C ARG A 50 2.66 -10.59 47.72
N GLY A 51 3.60 -11.51 47.94
CA GLY A 51 3.40 -12.85 48.51
C GLY A 51 4.19 -13.89 47.70
N GLY A 52 4.92 -14.86 48.24
CA GLY A 52 5.20 -15.37 49.58
C GLY A 52 6.06 -16.63 49.35
N ARG A 53 6.99 -16.94 50.26
CA ARG A 53 7.90 -18.09 50.14
C ARG A 53 7.13 -19.40 50.37
N ASN A 54 7.44 -20.46 49.61
CA ASN A 54 7.77 -21.75 50.23
C ASN A 54 8.50 -22.72 49.29
N ARG A 55 9.32 -23.56 49.94
CA ARG A 55 10.25 -24.56 49.37
C ARG A 55 9.52 -25.84 48.96
N ARG A 56 10.16 -26.63 48.08
CA ARG A 56 10.49 -28.08 48.19
C ARG A 56 10.06 -28.96 46.99
N ALA A 57 11.08 -29.60 46.41
CA ALA A 57 11.16 -30.94 45.81
C ALA A 57 10.59 -31.26 44.40
N LYS A 58 11.55 -31.72 43.57
CA LYS A 58 11.59 -32.89 42.67
C LYS A 58 10.78 -32.95 41.36
N GLU A 59 11.52 -33.50 40.40
CA GLU A 59 11.13 -34.32 39.24
C GLU A 59 10.62 -33.63 37.97
N GLY A 60 11.55 -33.59 37.01
CA GLY A 60 11.35 -33.91 35.59
C GLY A 60 10.04 -33.50 34.93
N ARG A 61 10.08 -32.40 34.16
CA ARG A 61 9.26 -32.29 32.96
C ARG A 61 9.79 -31.26 31.97
N VAL A 62 10.03 -31.78 30.77
CA VAL A 62 10.18 -31.17 29.45
C VAL A 62 9.71 -29.70 29.33
N HIS A 63 10.62 -28.83 28.93
CA HIS A 63 10.33 -27.44 28.52
C HIS A 63 9.46 -27.41 27.24
N PRO A 64 8.26 -26.82 27.23
CA PRO A 64 7.54 -26.58 26.00
C PRO A 64 7.97 -25.24 25.37
N TYR A 65 8.46 -25.34 24.13
CA TYR A 65 8.35 -24.37 23.04
C TYR A 65 9.03 -22.98 23.19
N LYS A 66 10.31 -22.91 22.79
CA LYS A 66 10.87 -21.69 22.18
C LYS A 66 10.46 -21.67 20.71
N SER A 67 9.42 -20.93 20.36
CA SER A 67 9.04 -20.67 18.97
C SER A 67 9.97 -19.62 18.34
N SER A 68 11.23 -19.98 18.10
CA SER A 68 12.05 -19.27 17.12
C SER A 68 11.65 -19.77 15.74
N GLY A 69 10.61 -19.16 15.18
CA GLY A 69 10.09 -19.49 13.85
C GLY A 69 11.05 -19.03 12.76
N ASN A 70 12.15 -19.76 12.60
CA ASN A 70 13.07 -19.58 11.50
C ASN A 70 12.43 -20.22 10.26
N ASN A 71 11.73 -19.42 9.45
CA ASN A 71 11.13 -19.86 8.19
C ASN A 71 12.22 -20.15 7.16
N ARG A 72 12.87 -21.31 7.30
CA ARG A 72 13.62 -21.99 6.25
C ARG A 72 12.82 -23.21 5.82
N THR A 73 11.96 -23.04 4.83
CA THR A 73 11.38 -24.18 4.11
C THR A 73 12.06 -24.34 2.76
N GLY A 74 12.60 -25.54 2.57
CA GLY A 74 13.42 -25.98 1.47
C GLY A 74 12.67 -26.30 0.18
N GLY A 75 13.44 -26.84 -0.77
CA GLY A 75 13.09 -27.05 -2.17
C GLY A 75 11.90 -27.97 -2.40
N GLY A 76 10.98 -27.45 -3.19
CA GLY A 76 9.86 -28.10 -3.85
C GLY A 76 9.31 -27.03 -4.80
N ARG A 77 9.04 -27.38 -6.06
CA ARG A 77 8.70 -26.44 -7.16
C ARG A 77 7.91 -25.23 -6.64
N LYS A 78 8.57 -24.08 -6.54
CA LYS A 78 8.04 -22.87 -5.91
C LYS A 78 6.97 -22.27 -6.82
N GLY A 79 5.71 -22.59 -6.54
CA GLY A 79 4.64 -21.65 -6.85
C GLY A 79 4.94 -20.28 -6.20
N PRO A 80 4.30 -19.19 -6.65
CA PRO A 80 4.55 -17.85 -6.12
C PRO A 80 4.51 -17.86 -4.59
N ARG A 81 5.57 -17.36 -3.95
CA ARG A 81 5.64 -17.34 -2.49
C ARG A 81 4.58 -16.38 -1.95
N ASN A 82 3.72 -16.84 -1.06
CA ASN A 82 2.76 -15.98 -0.36
C ASN A 82 3.47 -15.21 0.76
N LEU A 83 3.44 -13.88 0.72
CA LEU A 83 3.93 -12.98 1.76
C LEU A 83 2.76 -12.41 2.55
N LYS A 84 2.68 -12.78 3.83
CA LYS A 84 1.64 -12.26 4.74
C LYS A 84 2.10 -10.95 5.37
N VAL A 85 1.25 -9.95 5.32
CA VAL A 85 1.45 -8.61 5.90
C VAL A 85 0.35 -8.35 6.92
N GLY A 86 0.73 -8.03 8.15
CA GLY A 86 -0.18 -7.52 9.20
C GLY A 86 0.10 -6.04 9.48
N GLY A 87 -0.78 -5.33 10.17
CA GLY A 87 -0.69 -3.87 10.37
C GLY A 87 0.48 -3.33 11.22
N SER A 88 1.34 -4.20 11.75
CA SER A 88 2.59 -3.82 12.44
C SER A 88 3.84 -4.31 11.71
N SER A 89 3.69 -4.76 10.46
CA SER A 89 4.79 -5.27 9.65
C SER A 89 5.76 -4.15 9.30
N ASN A 90 7.05 -4.45 9.40
CA ASN A 90 8.07 -3.53 8.94
C ASN A 90 8.05 -3.45 7.40
N VAL A 91 7.64 -2.29 6.87
CA VAL A 91 7.49 -2.06 5.43
C VAL A 91 8.79 -2.32 4.66
N LYS A 92 9.95 -1.88 5.16
CA LYS A 92 11.26 -2.10 4.51
C LYS A 92 11.60 -3.59 4.42
N SER A 93 11.33 -4.37 5.48
CA SER A 93 11.55 -5.82 5.50
C SER A 93 10.66 -6.57 4.50
N VAL A 94 9.38 -6.18 4.42
CA VAL A 94 8.43 -6.74 3.44
C VAL A 94 8.89 -6.39 2.02
N ALA A 95 9.27 -5.13 1.77
CA ALA A 95 9.77 -4.67 0.47
C ALA A 95 11.02 -5.43 0.03
N GLY A 96 11.99 -5.62 0.94
CA GLY A 96 13.19 -6.42 0.67
C GLY A 96 12.87 -7.87 0.34
N SER A 97 11.87 -8.46 1.00
CA SER A 97 11.39 -9.82 0.72
C SER A 97 10.72 -9.93 -0.66
N ILE A 98 9.93 -8.93 -1.04
CA ILE A 98 9.33 -8.82 -2.38
C ILE A 98 10.43 -8.71 -3.44
N ALA A 99 11.35 -7.76 -3.29
CA ALA A 99 12.44 -7.53 -4.24
C ALA A 99 13.33 -8.76 -4.40
N LYS A 100 13.78 -9.36 -3.29
CA LYS A 100 14.59 -10.59 -3.31
C LYS A 100 13.88 -11.73 -4.05
N THR A 101 12.62 -12.00 -3.73
CA THR A 101 11.86 -13.06 -4.37
C THR A 101 11.65 -12.79 -5.86
N THR A 102 11.38 -11.53 -6.22
CA THR A 102 11.19 -11.11 -7.62
C THR A 102 12.48 -11.24 -8.43
N ARG A 103 13.65 -11.02 -7.84
CA ARG A 103 14.95 -11.24 -8.51
C ARG A 103 15.23 -12.73 -8.76
N GLU A 104 14.89 -13.58 -7.79
CA GLU A 104 15.15 -15.03 -7.84
C GLU A 104 14.14 -15.81 -8.72
N SER A 105 12.87 -15.39 -8.74
CA SER A 105 11.77 -16.14 -9.33
C SER A 105 10.61 -15.23 -9.75
N GLU A 106 9.40 -15.78 -9.93
CA GLU A 106 8.17 -14.99 -10.04
C GLU A 106 7.96 -14.11 -8.80
N ALA A 107 7.32 -12.97 -9.00
CA ALA A 107 7.01 -12.05 -7.92
C ALA A 107 6.03 -12.72 -6.93
N PRO A 108 6.21 -12.49 -5.61
CA PRO A 108 5.37 -13.11 -4.61
C PRO A 108 3.95 -12.54 -4.62
N THR A 109 2.99 -13.33 -4.18
CA THR A 109 1.64 -12.84 -3.87
C THR A 109 1.62 -12.26 -2.45
N VAL A 110 1.06 -11.07 -2.28
CA VAL A 110 0.99 -10.38 -0.99
C VAL A 110 -0.40 -10.55 -0.40
N LEU A 111 -0.48 -11.07 0.83
CA LEU A 111 -1.72 -11.26 1.57
C LEU A 111 -1.78 -10.26 2.71
N ALA A 112 -2.85 -9.47 2.80
CA ALA A 112 -3.02 -8.51 3.88
C ALA A 112 -4.42 -8.61 4.51
N ILE A 113 -4.49 -8.42 5.83
CA ILE A 113 -5.75 -8.43 6.58
C ILE A 113 -5.86 -7.17 7.43
N GLY A 114 -6.87 -6.35 7.13
CA GLY A 114 -7.17 -5.09 7.80
C GLY A 114 -6.57 -3.87 7.10
N VAL A 115 -7.12 -2.71 7.44
CA VAL A 115 -6.81 -1.41 6.81
C VAL A 115 -5.33 -1.06 6.90
N ASP A 116 -4.71 -1.21 8.08
CA ASP A 116 -3.29 -0.89 8.27
C ASP A 116 -2.36 -1.87 7.56
N ALA A 117 -2.75 -3.15 7.48
CA ALA A 117 -2.00 -4.16 6.75
C ALA A 117 -2.01 -3.88 5.23
N ILE A 118 -3.17 -3.48 4.69
CA ILE A 118 -3.30 -3.08 3.28
C ILE A 118 -2.40 -1.88 3.00
N ASN A 119 -2.42 -0.85 3.86
CA ASN A 119 -1.55 0.31 3.74
C ASN A 119 -0.06 -0.09 3.74
N GLN A 120 0.37 -0.93 4.68
CA GLN A 120 1.74 -1.43 4.74
C GLN A 120 2.12 -2.28 3.52
N ALA A 121 1.20 -3.10 3.01
CA ALA A 121 1.41 -3.89 1.80
C ALA A 121 1.63 -2.98 0.58
N VAL A 122 0.78 -1.96 0.40
CA VAL A 122 0.92 -1.01 -0.72
C VAL A 122 2.23 -0.23 -0.60
N LYS A 123 2.57 0.30 0.60
CA LYS A 123 3.87 0.96 0.84
C LYS A 123 5.05 0.03 0.54
N ALA A 124 4.97 -1.23 0.96
CA ALA A 124 6.04 -2.21 0.73
C ALA A 124 6.21 -2.53 -0.76
N ILE A 125 5.12 -2.61 -1.52
CA ILE A 125 5.16 -2.76 -2.98
C ILE A 125 5.81 -1.52 -3.61
N THR A 126 5.44 -0.31 -3.18
CA THR A 126 6.07 0.94 -3.65
C THR A 126 7.58 0.93 -3.45
N ILE A 127 8.05 0.56 -2.25
CA ILE A 127 9.50 0.50 -1.96
C ILE A 127 10.17 -0.64 -2.74
N ALA A 128 9.51 -1.79 -2.88
CA ALA A 128 10.04 -2.90 -3.65
C ALA A 128 10.23 -2.52 -5.13
N ARG A 129 9.35 -1.70 -5.70
CA ARG A 129 9.54 -1.14 -7.03
C ARG A 129 10.83 -0.33 -7.11
N ILE A 130 11.10 0.53 -6.13
CA ILE A 130 12.33 1.33 -6.04
C ILE A 130 13.57 0.44 -5.96
N TYR A 131 13.54 -0.62 -5.14
CA TYR A 131 14.65 -1.57 -5.04
C TYR A 131 14.92 -2.35 -6.32
N LEU A 132 13.91 -2.54 -7.18
CA LEU A 132 14.05 -3.30 -8.42
C LEU A 132 14.49 -2.44 -9.61
N GLU A 133 14.55 -1.12 -9.45
CA GLU A 133 14.99 -0.18 -10.49
C GLU A 133 16.42 -0.47 -10.96
N GLU A 134 17.31 -0.79 -10.03
CA GLU A 134 18.70 -1.18 -10.31
C GLU A 134 18.81 -2.41 -11.22
N ASN A 135 17.74 -3.21 -11.30
CA ASN A 135 17.67 -4.40 -12.14
C ASN A 135 16.86 -4.18 -13.43
N ASN A 136 16.43 -2.95 -13.73
CA ASN A 136 15.53 -2.62 -14.83
C ASN A 136 14.22 -3.45 -14.79
N VAL A 137 13.75 -3.77 -13.58
CA VAL A 137 12.48 -4.47 -13.35
C VAL A 137 11.53 -3.54 -12.61
N ASP A 138 10.28 -3.46 -13.08
CA ASP A 138 9.18 -2.82 -12.36
C ASP A 138 8.15 -3.86 -11.90
N LEU A 139 7.27 -3.47 -10.99
CA LEU A 139 6.15 -4.27 -10.51
C LEU A 139 4.82 -3.58 -10.79
N ARG A 140 3.88 -4.37 -11.32
CA ARG A 140 2.45 -4.05 -11.35
C ARG A 140 1.73 -4.92 -10.33
N ALA A 141 0.75 -4.36 -9.67
CA ALA A 141 -0.07 -5.02 -8.69
C ALA A 141 -1.51 -5.15 -9.21
N GLN A 142 -2.13 -6.27 -8.86
CA GLN A 142 -3.56 -6.50 -9.04
C GLN A 142 -4.09 -7.07 -7.74
N THR A 143 -5.13 -6.44 -7.19
CA THR A 143 -5.68 -6.85 -5.90
C THR A 143 -7.08 -7.40 -6.07
N ASP A 144 -7.33 -8.49 -5.35
CA ASP A 144 -8.62 -9.13 -5.17
C ASP A 144 -8.98 -9.14 -3.68
N PHE A 145 -10.26 -9.02 -3.35
CA PHE A 145 -10.76 -9.20 -1.98
C PHE A 145 -11.29 -10.61 -1.80
N GLU A 146 -10.89 -11.26 -0.71
CA GLU A 146 -11.37 -12.62 -0.38
C GLU A 146 -12.67 -12.60 0.43
N ASP A 147 -13.01 -11.47 1.03
CA ASP A 147 -14.21 -11.30 1.85
C ASP A 147 -15.12 -10.19 1.32
N LEU A 148 -16.43 -10.34 1.55
CA LEU A 148 -17.43 -9.35 1.13
C LEU A 148 -17.23 -7.96 1.75
N LYS A 149 -16.56 -7.88 2.91
CA LYS A 149 -16.28 -6.62 3.60
C LYS A 149 -15.02 -5.91 3.08
N GLY A 150 -14.22 -6.60 2.28
CA GLY A 150 -12.98 -6.10 1.73
C GLY A 150 -11.90 -5.81 2.78
N PHE A 151 -11.79 -6.64 3.82
CA PHE A 151 -10.71 -6.53 4.80
C PHE A 151 -9.55 -7.48 4.52
N LYS A 152 -9.79 -8.55 3.75
CA LYS A 152 -8.76 -9.52 3.38
C LYS A 152 -8.45 -9.37 1.90
N THR A 153 -7.22 -8.97 1.59
CA THR A 153 -6.75 -8.80 0.22
C THR A 153 -5.73 -9.85 -0.15
N THR A 154 -5.84 -10.32 -1.39
CA THR A 154 -4.78 -11.01 -2.11
C THR A 154 -4.31 -10.10 -3.24
N THR A 155 -3.05 -9.68 -3.19
CA THR A 155 -2.42 -8.84 -4.23
C THR A 155 -1.43 -9.68 -5.02
N ARG A 156 -1.74 -9.92 -6.29
CA ARG A 156 -0.82 -10.53 -7.25
C ARG A 156 0.13 -9.47 -7.80
N LEU A 157 1.41 -9.82 -7.92
CA LEU A 157 2.44 -8.96 -8.45
C LEU A 157 2.94 -9.51 -9.79
N PHE A 158 3.09 -8.63 -10.77
CA PHE A 158 3.56 -8.96 -12.11
C PHE A 158 4.83 -8.17 -12.39
N LYS A 159 5.85 -8.85 -12.94
CA LYS A 159 7.03 -8.16 -13.46
C LYS A 159 6.65 -7.36 -14.69
N ALA A 160 7.15 -6.13 -14.77
CA ALA A 160 7.04 -5.28 -15.95
C ALA A 160 8.43 -4.77 -16.33
N SER A 161 8.69 -4.63 -17.63
CA SER A 161 9.95 -4.09 -18.14
C SER A 161 9.96 -2.57 -18.26
N GLN A 162 8.77 -1.93 -18.22
CA GLN A 162 8.62 -0.49 -18.37
C GLN A 162 7.84 0.09 -17.21
N LYS A 163 8.39 1.16 -16.64
CA LYS A 163 7.69 1.97 -15.66
C LYS A 163 6.59 2.81 -16.32
N PRO A 164 5.40 2.90 -15.70
CA PRO A 164 4.42 3.89 -16.11
C PRO A 164 4.99 5.31 -16.00
N ARG A 165 4.37 6.24 -16.74
CA ARG A 165 4.71 7.68 -16.73
C ARG A 165 4.85 8.18 -15.29
N GLY A 166 5.89 8.98 -15.06
CA GLY A 166 6.50 9.24 -13.75
C GLY A 166 5.59 9.82 -12.65
N PRO A 167 6.14 10.08 -11.45
CA PRO A 167 5.39 10.30 -10.19
C PRO A 167 4.62 11.63 -10.12
N LYS A 168 4.37 12.31 -11.23
CA LYS A 168 3.63 13.58 -11.22
C LYS A 168 2.15 13.30 -11.06
N ILE A 169 1.48 14.10 -10.23
CA ILE A 169 0.03 14.18 -10.24
C ILE A 169 -0.38 14.82 -11.56
N ASP A 170 -1.26 14.16 -12.30
CA ASP A 170 -1.96 14.80 -13.40
C ASP A 170 -3.17 15.56 -12.87
N LYS A 171 -3.57 16.65 -13.52
CA LYS A 171 -4.75 17.44 -13.12
C LYS A 171 -6.00 16.59 -13.02
N ASP A 172 -6.05 15.53 -13.81
CA ASP A 172 -7.18 14.65 -13.86
C ASP A 172 -7.12 13.58 -12.77
N ASP A 173 -6.02 13.35 -12.05
CA ASP A 173 -5.95 12.27 -11.05
C ASP A 173 -7.02 12.39 -9.94
N LEU A 174 -7.59 11.26 -9.53
CA LEU A 174 -8.65 11.23 -8.53
C LEU A 174 -8.08 11.19 -7.10
N CYS A 175 -8.50 12.13 -6.26
CA CYS A 175 -8.18 12.12 -4.84
C CYS A 175 -9.15 11.24 -4.05
N VAL A 176 -8.63 10.29 -3.27
CA VAL A 176 -9.41 9.43 -2.37
C VAL A 176 -9.12 9.80 -0.92
N LYS A 177 -10.18 10.07 -0.17
CA LYS A 177 -10.21 10.36 1.28
C LYS A 177 -10.83 9.21 2.07
N SER A 178 -10.66 9.18 3.39
CA SER A 178 -11.18 8.12 4.28
C SER A 178 -12.69 7.89 4.12
N GLY A 179 -13.49 8.96 4.04
CA GLY A 179 -14.94 8.89 3.84
C GLY A 179 -15.42 8.79 2.40
N SER A 180 -14.54 8.52 1.43
CA SER A 180 -14.95 8.42 0.02
C SER A 180 -15.78 7.16 -0.21
N ASP A 181 -16.81 7.29 -1.04
CA ASP A 181 -17.60 6.15 -1.49
C ASP A 181 -16.84 5.39 -2.59
N HIS A 182 -16.39 4.18 -2.28
CA HIS A 182 -15.60 3.36 -3.19
C HIS A 182 -16.38 2.95 -4.45
N PHE A 183 -17.71 2.87 -4.41
CA PHE A 183 -18.51 2.59 -5.60
C PHE A 183 -18.51 3.77 -6.58
N LYS A 184 -18.57 5.01 -6.05
CA LYS A 184 -18.49 6.23 -6.88
C LYS A 184 -17.10 6.41 -7.48
N VAL A 185 -16.05 6.19 -6.69
CA VAL A 185 -14.66 6.24 -7.19
C VAL A 185 -14.45 5.15 -8.23
N ALA A 186 -14.95 3.93 -8.01
CA ALA A 186 -14.88 2.85 -8.99
C ALA A 186 -15.60 3.19 -10.30
N GLY A 187 -16.80 3.77 -10.24
CA GLY A 187 -17.53 4.24 -11.41
C GLY A 187 -16.77 5.31 -12.19
N ALA A 188 -16.15 6.27 -11.49
CA ALA A 188 -15.30 7.29 -12.12
C ALA A 188 -14.05 6.69 -12.78
N ILE A 189 -13.42 5.69 -12.17
CA ILE A 189 -12.32 4.94 -12.77
C ILE A 189 -12.78 4.24 -14.05
N ALA A 190 -13.86 3.45 -13.98
CA ALA A 190 -14.37 2.67 -15.11
C ALA A 190 -14.78 3.55 -16.29
N ALA A 191 -15.50 4.65 -16.03
CA ALA A 191 -15.88 5.61 -17.06
C ALA A 191 -14.65 6.16 -17.81
N ARG A 192 -13.63 6.59 -17.08
CA ARG A 192 -12.40 7.12 -17.68
C ARG A 192 -11.61 6.08 -18.46
N VAL A 193 -11.59 4.85 -17.98
CA VAL A 193 -10.95 3.73 -18.70
C VAL A 193 -11.66 3.49 -20.04
N ARG A 194 -13.00 3.50 -20.06
CA ARG A 194 -13.81 3.37 -21.29
C ARG A 194 -13.56 4.51 -22.27
N ASP A 195 -13.33 5.72 -21.75
CA ASP A 195 -12.97 6.90 -22.56
C ASP A 195 -11.50 6.88 -23.04
N GLY A 196 -10.73 5.83 -22.71
CA GLY A 196 -9.32 5.70 -23.10
C GLY A 196 -8.39 6.69 -22.37
N LEU A 197 -8.84 7.26 -21.25
CA LEU A 197 -8.08 8.24 -20.47
C LEU A 197 -7.10 7.55 -19.53
N SER A 198 -5.95 8.19 -19.32
CA SER A 198 -5.02 7.78 -18.26
C SER A 198 -5.65 8.00 -16.90
N VAL A 199 -5.62 6.99 -16.03
CA VAL A 199 -6.20 7.07 -14.70
C VAL A 199 -5.11 6.94 -13.64
N GLY A 200 -4.88 8.01 -12.89
CA GLY A 200 -4.19 7.97 -11.61
C GLY A 200 -5.15 8.26 -10.47
N ILE A 201 -4.94 7.59 -9.34
CA ILE A 201 -5.67 7.86 -8.10
C ILE A 201 -4.67 7.99 -6.95
N TYR A 202 -4.93 8.86 -5.97
CA TYR A 202 -4.01 9.06 -4.86
C TYR A 202 -4.73 9.27 -3.53
N ALA A 203 -4.08 8.84 -2.44
CA ALA A 203 -4.63 8.85 -1.10
C ALA A 203 -3.56 9.06 -0.02
N LYS A 204 -3.97 9.58 1.14
CA LYS A 204 -3.15 9.71 2.34
C LYS A 204 -3.85 9.09 3.54
N GLY A 205 -3.10 8.31 4.33
CA GLY A 205 -3.61 7.61 5.51
C GLY A 205 -4.18 6.23 5.19
N SER A 206 -4.14 5.32 6.17
CA SER A 206 -4.44 3.91 5.94
C SER A 206 -5.88 3.66 5.48
N GLU A 207 -6.85 4.37 6.05
CA GLU A 207 -8.27 4.26 5.67
C GLU A 207 -8.53 4.71 4.23
N ALA A 208 -7.98 5.85 3.83
CA ALA A 208 -8.10 6.34 2.47
C ALA A 208 -7.40 5.41 1.46
N VAL A 209 -6.23 4.85 1.82
CA VAL A 209 -5.51 3.88 0.99
C VAL A 209 -6.29 2.57 0.86
N SER A 210 -6.93 2.09 1.92
CA SER A 210 -7.81 0.92 1.84
C SER A 210 -9.00 1.17 0.92
N THR A 211 -9.69 2.32 1.06
CA THR A 211 -10.78 2.74 0.16
C THR A 211 -10.31 2.87 -1.29
N MET A 212 -9.10 3.39 -1.51
CA MET A 212 -8.48 3.51 -2.83
C MET A 212 -8.29 2.14 -3.50
N VAL A 213 -7.71 1.15 -2.79
CA VAL A 213 -7.54 -0.21 -3.30
C VAL A 213 -8.89 -0.92 -3.52
N LYS A 214 -9.86 -0.69 -2.63
CA LYS A 214 -11.25 -1.16 -2.79
C LYS A 214 -11.87 -0.67 -4.09
N SER A 215 -11.74 0.63 -4.34
CA SER A 215 -12.29 1.28 -5.54
C SER A 215 -11.71 0.70 -6.83
N VAL A 216 -10.40 0.46 -6.88
CA VAL A 216 -9.76 -0.17 -8.05
C VAL A 216 -10.29 -1.58 -8.27
N THR A 217 -10.45 -2.36 -7.20
CA THR A 217 -10.92 -3.75 -7.34
C THR A 217 -12.37 -3.83 -7.79
N VAL A 218 -13.23 -2.94 -7.28
CA VAL A 218 -14.62 -2.83 -7.76
C VAL A 218 -14.67 -2.34 -9.21
N ALA A 219 -13.79 -1.41 -9.59
CA ALA A 219 -13.71 -0.93 -10.98
C ALA A 219 -13.32 -2.04 -11.96
N ARG A 220 -12.48 -3.00 -11.54
CA ARG A 220 -12.17 -4.19 -12.35
C ARG A 220 -13.43 -4.97 -12.69
N ASN A 221 -14.25 -5.28 -11.68
CA ASN A 221 -15.52 -5.97 -11.88
C ASN A 221 -16.48 -5.20 -12.81
N TYR A 222 -16.45 -3.87 -12.80
CA TYR A 222 -17.27 -3.06 -13.71
C TYR A 222 -16.78 -3.10 -15.16
N LEU A 223 -15.48 -3.34 -15.37
CA LEU A 223 -14.84 -3.38 -16.68
C LEU A 223 -14.78 -4.79 -17.28
N ASP A 224 -15.12 -5.83 -16.50
CA ASP A 224 -15.22 -7.21 -16.98
C ASP A 224 -16.19 -7.33 -18.18
N GLU A 225 -17.32 -6.62 -18.14
CA GLU A 225 -18.29 -6.59 -19.25
C GLU A 225 -17.72 -5.94 -20.53
N ASP A 226 -16.72 -5.08 -20.39
CA ASP A 226 -16.00 -4.45 -21.50
C ASP A 226 -14.79 -5.30 -21.98
N ASN A 227 -14.59 -6.49 -21.40
CA ASN A 227 -13.42 -7.35 -21.61
C ASN A 227 -12.08 -6.65 -21.27
N LEU A 228 -12.11 -5.73 -20.30
CA LEU A 228 -10.95 -4.95 -19.84
C LEU A 228 -10.63 -5.29 -18.38
N ASP A 229 -9.34 -5.32 -18.04
CA ASP A 229 -8.88 -5.47 -16.66
C ASP A 229 -7.83 -4.41 -16.31
N LEU A 230 -7.68 -4.15 -15.01
CA LEU A 230 -6.79 -3.16 -14.44
C LEU A 230 -5.68 -3.81 -13.62
N THR A 231 -4.47 -3.30 -13.84
CA THR A 231 -3.37 -3.40 -12.89
C THR A 231 -3.00 -2.00 -12.43
N TYR A 232 -2.21 -1.89 -11.37
CA TYR A 232 -1.73 -0.59 -10.91
C TYR A 232 -0.29 -0.64 -10.46
N ALA A 233 0.37 0.51 -10.52
CA ALA A 233 1.75 0.67 -10.09
C ALA A 233 1.82 1.76 -9.01
N PRO A 234 2.08 1.42 -7.74
CA PRO A 234 2.03 2.38 -6.63
C PRO A 234 3.33 3.20 -6.50
N THR A 235 3.23 4.52 -6.32
CA THR A 235 4.35 5.46 -6.13
C THR A 235 4.12 6.37 -4.94
N PHE A 236 5.18 6.83 -4.28
CA PHE A 236 5.09 7.96 -3.35
C PHE A 236 5.10 9.26 -4.14
N ILE A 237 4.30 10.22 -3.68
CA ILE A 237 4.24 11.57 -4.21
C ILE A 237 4.17 12.55 -3.04
N GLU A 238 4.78 13.72 -3.19
CA GLU A 238 4.71 14.81 -2.23
C GLU A 238 3.74 15.87 -2.75
N ILE A 239 2.81 16.31 -1.89
CA ILE A 239 1.87 17.38 -2.18
C ILE A 239 2.08 18.47 -1.15
N GLU A 240 2.43 19.64 -1.64
CA GLU A 240 2.49 20.86 -0.84
C GLU A 240 1.08 21.43 -0.71
N SER A 241 0.65 21.63 0.53
CA SER A 241 -0.58 22.36 0.85
C SER A 241 -0.20 23.64 1.59
N THR A 242 -0.69 24.77 1.11
CA THR A 242 -0.60 26.03 1.84
C THR A 242 -1.74 26.11 2.84
N ARG A 243 -1.45 26.50 4.08
CA ARG A 243 -2.45 26.76 5.12
C ARG A 243 -2.08 28.06 5.82
N GLY A 244 -2.56 29.18 5.26
CA GLY A 244 -2.09 30.51 5.66
C GLY A 244 -0.73 30.79 5.04
N GLU A 245 0.23 31.24 5.83
CA GLU A 245 1.62 31.49 5.40
C GLU A 245 2.49 30.23 5.40
N ASP A 246 2.06 29.16 6.08
CA ASP A 246 2.81 27.92 6.17
C ASP A 246 2.56 27.00 4.97
N THR A 247 3.65 26.48 4.40
CA THR A 247 3.61 25.41 3.39
C THR A 247 3.92 24.08 4.07
N ILE A 248 2.96 23.16 4.06
CA ILE A 248 3.11 21.82 4.63
C ILE A 248 3.22 20.83 3.47
N SER A 249 4.37 20.18 3.35
CA SER A 249 4.52 19.02 2.47
C SER A 249 3.88 17.79 3.13
N SER A 250 3.14 17.02 2.35
CA SER A 250 2.51 15.78 2.80
C SER A 250 2.70 14.69 1.76
N THR A 251 3.09 13.51 2.23
CA THR A 251 3.25 12.34 1.37
C THR A 251 1.92 11.63 1.15
N TYR A 252 1.65 11.34 -0.12
CA TYR A 252 0.53 10.52 -0.58
C TYR A 252 1.06 9.27 -1.30
N ILE A 253 0.22 8.25 -1.37
CA ILE A 253 0.41 7.11 -2.25
C ILE A 253 -0.44 7.36 -3.49
N LYS A 254 0.18 7.34 -4.66
CA LYS A 254 -0.50 7.34 -5.96
C LYS A 254 -0.47 5.94 -6.56
N LEU A 255 -1.61 5.48 -7.09
CA LEU A 255 -1.70 4.32 -7.96
C LEU A 255 -1.87 4.83 -9.39
N THR A 256 -0.92 4.54 -10.27
CA THR A 256 -1.12 4.70 -11.72
C THR A 256 -1.78 3.44 -12.25
N LEU A 257 -2.99 3.55 -12.78
CA LEU A 257 -3.74 2.41 -13.31
C LEU A 257 -3.31 2.13 -14.75
N LEU A 258 -3.19 0.85 -15.09
CA LEU A 258 -2.86 0.37 -16.42
C LEU A 258 -3.91 -0.63 -16.87
N THR A 259 -4.57 -0.30 -17.96
CA THR A 259 -5.59 -1.14 -18.59
C THR A 259 -4.94 -2.16 -19.51
N HIS A 260 -5.51 -3.35 -19.55
CA HIS A 260 -5.17 -4.41 -20.50
C HIS A 260 -6.44 -5.18 -20.90
N GLN A 261 -6.41 -5.78 -22.08
CA GLN A 261 -7.49 -6.65 -22.54
C GLN A 261 -7.41 -8.01 -21.82
N LEU A 262 -8.57 -8.54 -21.44
CA LEU A 262 -8.73 -9.92 -20.95
C LEU A 262 -8.68 -10.94 -22.09
#